data_AF-A0A8U0A685-F1
#
_entry.id   AF-A0A8U0A685-F1
#
_cell.length_a   1.000
_cell.length_b   1.000
_cell.length_c   1.000
_cell.angle_alpha   90.00
_cell.angle_beta   90.00
_cell.angle_gamma   90.00
#
_symmetry.space_group_name_H-M   'P 1'
#
loop_
_entity.id
_entity.type
_entity.pdbx_description
1 polymer ?
#
loop_
_entity_poly.entity_id
_entity_poly.type
_entity_poly.pdbx_seq_one_letter_code
_entity_poly.pdbx_strand_id
1 'polypeptide(L)'
;MSEQNKLILVVVLVSAIITAGCFANTPSTSEDHKTTSLNDSQPNNSMSNDSGPIQAKEVESPPSSAKVIPSNDNRIADVKPIQKVVRRAVEKDGTPRKVGQRLEGEQYRKVSQILKKLPKYNESPADNGYYIKYKGKVIRLNILLEE
;
A
#
# COMPACT_ATOMS: atom_id res chain seq x y z
N MET A 1 -19.98 51.40 -12.57
CA MET A 1 -20.21 49.98 -12.22
C MET A 1 -18.91 49.25 -12.53
N SER A 2 -17.96 49.27 -11.58
CA SER A 2 -17.71 48.20 -10.58
C SER A 2 -17.41 46.85 -11.25
N GLU A 3 -16.35 46.11 -10.99
CA GLU A 3 -15.23 46.22 -10.04
C GLU A 3 -14.22 45.16 -10.50
N GLN A 4 -12.91 45.47 -10.45
CA GLN A 4 -11.88 44.46 -10.67
C GLN A 4 -11.67 43.65 -9.40
N ASN A 5 -11.85 42.33 -9.46
CA ASN A 5 -11.34 41.43 -8.41
C ASN A 5 -10.26 40.50 -8.99
N LYS A 6 -9.02 40.98 -8.97
CA LYS A 6 -7.81 40.13 -9.03
C LYS A 6 -7.56 39.61 -7.63
N LEU A 7 -7.76 38.31 -7.41
CA LEU A 7 -7.41 37.67 -6.13
C LEU A 7 -6.00 37.08 -6.26
N ILE A 8 -4.99 37.81 -5.75
CA ILE A 8 -3.62 37.30 -5.61
C ILE A 8 -3.52 36.71 -4.21
N LEU A 9 -3.36 35.39 -4.11
CA LEU A 9 -3.16 34.68 -2.86
C LEU A 9 -1.66 34.69 -2.51
N VAL A 10 -1.27 35.52 -1.54
CA VAL A 10 0.08 35.53 -0.95
C VAL A 10 0.05 34.69 0.32
N VAL A 11 0.77 33.56 0.34
CA VAL A 11 0.93 32.73 1.54
C VAL A 11 2.33 32.97 2.09
N VAL A 12 2.42 33.81 3.12
CA VAL A 12 3.62 33.97 3.95
C VAL A 12 3.51 32.98 5.11
N LEU A 13 4.41 32.00 5.16
CA LEU A 13 4.54 31.06 6.28
C LEU A 13 5.84 31.36 7.02
N VAL A 14 5.73 31.86 8.25
CA VAL A 14 6.84 32.16 9.17
C VAL A 14 6.53 31.51 10.52
N SER A 15 7.58 30.96 11.14
CA SER A 15 7.76 30.64 12.57
C SER A 15 7.48 29.17 12.95
N ALA A 16 8.24 28.49 13.82
CA ALA A 16 9.27 28.92 14.78
C ALA A 16 10.28 27.78 15.04
N ILE A 17 11.53 28.15 15.30
CA ILE A 17 12.59 27.28 15.83
C ILE A 17 12.35 27.13 17.34
N ILE A 18 12.29 25.89 17.85
CA ILE A 18 12.34 25.62 19.29
C ILE A 18 13.72 25.03 19.60
N THR A 19 14.54 25.83 20.28
CA THR A 19 15.74 25.42 21.00
C THR A 19 15.38 25.09 22.45
N ALA A 20 15.96 23.99 22.97
CA ALA A 20 16.23 23.62 24.37
C ALA A 20 16.03 22.10 24.54
N GLY A 21 16.89 21.31 25.17
CA GLY A 21 18.12 21.55 25.91
C GLY A 21 18.45 20.29 26.74
N CYS A 22 19.71 19.84 26.63
CA CYS A 22 20.63 19.20 27.61
C CYS A 22 20.24 18.00 28.53
N PHE A 23 21.32 17.39 29.04
CA PHE A 23 21.49 16.45 30.17
C PHE A 23 21.35 14.95 29.79
N ALA A 24 22.26 14.01 30.11
CA ALA A 24 23.42 14.00 31.00
C ALA A 24 24.42 12.85 30.68
N ASN A 25 25.71 13.13 30.92
CA ASN A 25 26.83 12.36 31.52
C ASN A 25 26.85 10.80 31.44
N THR A 26 27.78 10.18 30.68
CA THR A 26 29.09 9.53 31.05
C THR A 26 29.00 8.12 31.71
N PRO A 27 30.10 7.34 31.84
CA PRO A 27 30.36 6.09 31.11
C PRO A 27 30.33 4.84 32.03
N SER A 28 30.49 3.62 31.50
CA SER A 28 31.19 2.53 32.22
C SER A 28 31.38 1.28 31.37
N THR A 29 32.64 0.83 31.40
CA THR A 29 33.16 -0.47 30.96
C THR A 29 32.76 -1.58 31.94
N SER A 30 32.74 -2.81 31.43
CA SER A 30 33.19 -4.07 32.07
C SER A 30 32.17 -5.20 32.13
N GLU A 31 32.73 -6.37 31.80
CA GLU A 31 32.20 -7.72 31.67
C GLU A 31 31.57 -8.27 32.97
N ASP A 32 30.65 -9.24 32.88
CA ASP A 32 30.91 -10.67 33.20
C ASP A 32 29.62 -11.49 33.55
N HIS A 33 29.67 -12.79 33.23
CA HIS A 33 28.86 -13.95 33.66
C HIS A 33 27.36 -14.10 33.32
N LYS A 34 27.00 -15.18 32.58
CA LYS A 34 26.45 -16.46 33.13
C LYS A 34 25.74 -17.35 32.08
N THR A 35 26.08 -18.64 32.13
CA THR A 35 25.61 -19.79 31.35
C THR A 35 24.12 -20.16 31.55
N THR A 36 23.54 -20.75 30.49
CA THR A 36 22.39 -21.69 30.41
C THR A 36 20.99 -21.10 30.23
N SER A 37 20.45 -21.22 29.00
CA SER A 37 19.22 -21.99 28.77
C SER A 37 19.12 -22.38 27.30
N LEU A 38 19.15 -23.69 27.04
CA LEU A 38 18.55 -24.29 25.85
C LEU A 38 17.07 -23.90 25.86
N ASN A 39 16.66 -23.10 24.88
CA ASN A 39 15.30 -23.15 24.36
C ASN A 39 15.46 -22.99 22.86
N ASP A 40 15.04 -24.04 22.14
CA ASP A 40 14.94 -24.10 20.69
C ASP A 40 14.24 -22.86 20.12
N SER A 41 15.01 -21.81 19.90
CA SER A 41 14.68 -20.78 18.94
C SER A 41 15.29 -21.24 17.64
N GLN A 42 14.70 -22.26 17.03
CA GLN A 42 14.86 -22.43 15.60
C GLN A 42 14.37 -21.10 15.01
N PRO A 43 15.24 -20.23 14.46
CA PRO A 43 14.72 -19.06 13.76
C PRO A 43 13.88 -19.65 12.64
N ASN A 44 12.57 -19.40 12.69
CA ASN A 44 11.70 -19.66 11.57
C ASN A 44 12.11 -18.65 10.48
N ASN A 45 13.25 -18.91 9.85
CA ASN A 45 13.76 -18.27 8.65
C ASN A 45 12.89 -18.73 7.47
N SER A 46 11.58 -18.65 7.62
CA SER A 46 10.75 -18.32 6.48
C SER A 46 11.11 -16.88 6.18
N MET A 47 12.00 -16.67 5.20
CA MET A 47 12.14 -15.40 4.49
C MET A 47 10.77 -15.07 3.90
N SER A 48 9.90 -14.58 4.76
CA SER A 48 8.55 -14.20 4.42
C SER A 48 8.77 -12.84 3.78
N ASN A 49 8.64 -12.78 2.46
CA ASN A 49 8.65 -11.51 1.76
C ASN A 49 7.42 -10.74 2.25
N ASP A 50 7.62 -9.95 3.31
CA ASP A 50 6.59 -9.19 4.02
C ASP A 50 6.40 -7.82 3.41
N SER A 51 6.91 -7.65 2.20
CA SER A 51 6.87 -6.42 1.46
C SER A 51 6.63 -6.69 0.00
N GLY A 52 6.08 -5.68 -0.67
CA GLY A 52 5.88 -5.72 -2.11
C GLY A 52 4.85 -4.72 -2.59
N PRO A 53 4.86 -4.40 -3.89
CA PRO A 53 3.94 -3.44 -4.45
C PRO A 53 2.58 -4.08 -4.74
N ILE A 54 1.51 -3.40 -4.29
CA ILE A 54 0.18 -3.56 -4.86
C ILE A 54 0.02 -2.61 -6.04
N GLN A 55 -0.41 -3.12 -7.18
CA GLN A 55 -0.55 -2.40 -8.43
C GLN A 55 -1.99 -2.47 -8.92
N ALA A 56 -2.51 -1.35 -9.42
CA ALA A 56 -3.83 -1.24 -10.02
C ALA A 56 -3.70 -0.60 -11.41
N LYS A 57 -4.40 -1.16 -12.39
CA LYS A 57 -4.45 -0.64 -13.76
C LYS A 57 -5.89 -0.68 -14.26
N GLU A 58 -6.41 0.42 -14.79
CA GLU A 58 -7.67 0.41 -15.52
C GLU A 58 -7.55 -0.45 -16.78
N VAL A 59 -8.54 -1.30 -17.00
CA VAL A 59 -8.66 -2.15 -18.19
C VAL A 59 -9.98 -1.85 -18.88
N GLU A 60 -9.92 -1.60 -20.19
CA GLU A 60 -11.11 -1.33 -21.00
C GLU A 60 -11.96 -2.58 -21.20
N SER A 61 -11.29 -3.71 -21.45
CA SER A 61 -11.93 -5.01 -21.67
C SER A 61 -11.26 -6.09 -20.79
N PRO A 62 -11.91 -6.51 -19.69
CA PRO A 62 -11.42 -7.66 -18.92
C PRO A 62 -11.64 -8.96 -19.69
N PRO A 63 -10.85 -10.03 -19.42
CA PRO A 63 -11.11 -11.36 -19.97
C PRO A 63 -12.54 -11.83 -19.66
N SER A 64 -13.17 -12.52 -20.61
CA SER A 64 -14.58 -12.94 -20.49
C SER A 64 -14.84 -13.90 -19.33
N SER A 65 -13.86 -14.73 -18.96
CA SER A 65 -13.93 -15.66 -17.82
C SER A 65 -13.56 -14.99 -16.48
N ALA A 66 -13.05 -13.74 -16.48
CA ALA A 66 -12.64 -13.07 -15.25
C ALA A 66 -13.86 -12.65 -14.42
N LYS A 67 -13.87 -13.05 -13.13
CA LYS A 67 -14.88 -12.60 -12.18
C LYS A 67 -14.58 -11.17 -11.74
N VAL A 68 -15.49 -10.24 -12.07
CA VAL A 68 -15.39 -8.84 -11.68
C VAL A 68 -16.06 -8.63 -10.32
N ILE A 69 -15.28 -8.16 -9.35
CA ILE A 69 -15.68 -7.96 -7.95
C ILE A 69 -16.05 -6.48 -7.75
N PRO A 70 -17.18 -6.14 -7.13
CA PRO A 70 -17.50 -4.74 -6.89
C PRO A 70 -16.57 -4.15 -5.82
N SER A 71 -16.17 -2.88 -5.94
CA SER A 71 -15.24 -2.24 -5.00
C SER A 71 -15.76 -2.14 -3.55
N ASN A 72 -17.08 -2.25 -3.36
CA ASN A 72 -17.74 -2.29 -2.06
C ASN A 72 -17.98 -3.72 -1.54
N ASP A 73 -17.38 -4.74 -2.16
CA ASP A 73 -17.38 -6.11 -1.63
C ASP A 73 -16.81 -6.11 -0.20
N ASN A 74 -17.53 -6.73 0.73
CA ASN A 74 -17.23 -6.71 2.16
C ASN A 74 -15.81 -7.18 2.51
N ARG A 75 -15.19 -8.01 1.67
CA ARG A 75 -13.81 -8.48 1.89
C ARG A 75 -12.78 -7.38 1.66
N ILE A 76 -13.09 -6.36 0.86
CA ILE A 76 -12.15 -5.31 0.45
C ILE A 76 -12.61 -3.87 0.74
N ALA A 77 -13.89 -3.66 1.08
CA ALA A 77 -14.48 -2.34 1.28
C ALA A 77 -13.67 -1.47 2.27
N ASP A 78 -13.23 -2.06 3.39
CA ASP A 78 -12.48 -1.36 4.45
C ASP A 78 -10.96 -1.49 4.33
N VAL A 79 -10.47 -2.11 3.24
CA VAL A 79 -9.04 -2.34 3.03
C VAL A 79 -8.42 -1.12 2.37
N LYS A 80 -8.02 -0.14 3.19
CA LYS A 80 -7.50 1.17 2.75
C LYS A 80 -6.45 1.09 1.63
N PRO A 81 -5.43 0.20 1.65
CA PRO A 81 -4.47 0.11 0.55
C PRO A 81 -5.10 -0.27 -0.79
N ILE A 82 -6.02 -1.23 -0.81
CA ILE A 82 -6.76 -1.65 -2.01
C ILE A 82 -7.60 -0.49 -2.53
N GLN A 83 -8.42 0.11 -1.66
CA GLN A 83 -9.29 1.22 -2.04
C GLN A 83 -8.50 2.41 -2.59
N LYS A 84 -7.34 2.72 -1.99
CA LYS A 84 -6.48 3.82 -2.41
C LYS A 84 -5.92 3.60 -3.83
N VAL A 85 -5.40 2.41 -4.15
CA VAL A 85 -4.86 2.15 -5.50
C VAL A 85 -5.96 2.02 -6.56
N VAL A 86 -7.09 1.40 -6.23
CA VAL A 86 -8.26 1.30 -7.12
C VAL A 86 -8.79 2.68 -7.46
N ARG A 87 -8.95 3.54 -6.45
CA ARG A 87 -9.42 4.91 -6.64
C ARG A 87 -8.44 5.75 -7.47
N ARG A 88 -7.15 5.69 -7.15
CA ARG A 88 -6.10 6.42 -7.88
C ARG A 88 -5.96 5.98 -9.34
N ALA A 89 -6.26 4.72 -9.66
CA ALA A 89 -6.25 4.23 -11.04
C ALA A 89 -7.32 4.91 -11.92
N VAL A 90 -8.37 5.51 -11.31
CA VAL A 90 -9.46 6.20 -12.02
C VAL A 90 -9.35 7.73 -11.93
N GLU A 91 -8.80 8.28 -10.85
CA GLU A 91 -8.87 9.72 -10.54
C GLU A 91 -7.93 10.65 -11.33
N LYS A 92 -6.94 10.13 -12.07
CA LYS A 92 -6.01 10.99 -12.84
C LYS A 92 -6.34 11.00 -14.34
N ASP A 93 -7.13 12.00 -14.73
CA ASP A 93 -7.16 12.63 -16.05
C ASP A 93 -7.30 11.70 -17.27
N GLY A 94 -8.11 10.64 -17.15
CA GLY A 94 -8.56 9.84 -18.30
C GLY A 94 -7.48 9.03 -19.02
N THR A 95 -6.24 8.98 -18.51
CA THR A 95 -5.20 8.10 -19.04
C THR A 95 -5.11 6.84 -18.19
N PRO A 96 -5.26 5.62 -18.76
CA PRO A 96 -5.09 4.38 -18.02
C PRO A 96 -3.66 4.30 -17.48
N ARG A 97 -3.48 4.60 -16.19
CA ARG A 97 -2.18 4.51 -15.53
C ARG A 97 -2.14 3.33 -14.58
N LYS A 98 -1.05 2.59 -14.69
CA LYS A 98 -0.61 1.63 -13.68
C LYS A 98 -0.20 2.43 -12.43
N VAL A 99 -0.95 2.31 -11.36
CA VAL A 99 -0.66 2.92 -10.06
C VAL A 99 -0.12 1.84 -9.12
N GLY A 100 0.99 2.12 -8.45
CA GLY A 100 1.57 1.25 -7.43
C GLY A 100 1.53 1.88 -6.04
N GLN A 101 1.40 1.06 -5.01
CA GLN A 101 1.74 1.40 -3.63
C GLN A 101 2.58 0.27 -3.05
N ARG A 102 3.72 0.59 -2.43
CA ARG A 102 4.49 -0.39 -1.66
C ARG A 102 3.81 -0.65 -0.32
N LEU A 103 3.69 -1.91 0.06
CA LEU A 103 3.16 -2.36 1.34
C LEU A 103 4.29 -3.05 2.11
N GLU A 104 4.26 -2.93 3.44
CA GLU A 104 5.28 -3.47 4.34
C GLU A 104 4.62 -4.19 5.52
N GLY A 105 5.33 -5.17 6.07
CA GLY A 105 4.98 -5.89 7.29
C GLY A 105 3.54 -6.42 7.31
N GLU A 106 2.84 -6.13 8.41
CA GLU A 106 1.45 -6.56 8.63
C GLU A 106 0.50 -6.10 7.52
N GLN A 107 0.72 -4.90 6.97
CA GLN A 107 -0.12 -4.36 5.91
C GLN A 107 -0.04 -5.23 4.65
N TYR A 108 1.16 -5.64 4.26
CA TYR A 108 1.35 -6.56 3.13
C TYR A 108 0.67 -7.91 3.41
N ARG A 109 0.95 -8.51 4.58
CA ARG A 109 0.38 -9.82 4.97
C ARG A 109 -1.15 -9.78 4.93
N LYS A 110 -1.77 -8.76 5.53
CA LYS A 110 -3.23 -8.60 5.58
C LYS A 110 -3.83 -8.46 4.19
N VAL A 111 -3.26 -7.60 3.35
CA VAL A 111 -3.73 -7.40 1.98
C VAL A 111 -3.57 -8.68 1.15
N SER A 112 -2.42 -9.34 1.23
CA SER A 112 -2.14 -10.60 0.54
C SER A 112 -3.15 -11.69 0.91
N GLN A 113 -3.43 -11.87 2.21
CA GLN A 113 -4.41 -12.84 2.70
C GLN A 113 -5.84 -12.52 2.26
N ILE A 114 -6.21 -11.24 2.20
CA ILE A 114 -7.53 -10.83 1.70
C ILE A 114 -7.65 -11.12 0.21
N LEU A 115 -6.65 -10.75 -0.59
CA LEU A 115 -6.66 -10.98 -2.04
C LEU A 115 -6.74 -12.48 -2.37
N LYS A 116 -6.06 -13.36 -1.63
CA LYS A 116 -6.15 -14.83 -1.80
C LYS A 116 -7.58 -15.37 -1.65
N LYS A 117 -8.47 -14.66 -0.96
CA LYS A 117 -9.89 -15.04 -0.79
C LYS A 117 -10.79 -14.54 -1.92
N LEU A 118 -10.24 -13.76 -2.85
CA LEU A 118 -10.96 -13.25 -4.01
C LEU A 118 -10.77 -14.20 -5.21
N PRO A 119 -11.76 -14.28 -6.12
CA PRO A 119 -11.54 -14.99 -7.37
C PRO A 119 -10.44 -14.30 -8.18
N LYS A 120 -9.31 -15.00 -8.35
CA LYS A 120 -8.18 -14.58 -9.17
C LYS A 120 -8.36 -15.12 -10.58
N TYR A 121 -8.17 -14.28 -11.58
CA TYR A 121 -7.99 -14.75 -12.95
C TYR A 121 -6.51 -15.07 -13.18
N ASN A 122 -6.23 -16.26 -13.70
CA ASN A 122 -4.87 -16.80 -13.87
C ASN A 122 -4.70 -17.63 -15.15
N GLU A 123 -5.65 -17.59 -16.09
CA GLU A 123 -5.60 -18.35 -17.35
C GLU A 123 -4.55 -17.79 -18.33
N SER A 124 -4.21 -16.49 -18.23
CA SER A 124 -3.17 -15.83 -19.03
C SER A 124 -2.19 -15.08 -18.12
N PRO A 125 -0.87 -15.25 -18.30
CA PRO A 125 0.14 -14.49 -17.56
C PRO A 125 0.02 -12.98 -17.72
N ALA A 126 -0.30 -12.50 -18.94
CA ALA A 126 -0.40 -11.08 -19.25
C ALA A 126 -1.57 -10.39 -18.53
N ASP A 127 -2.64 -11.15 -18.28
CA ASP A 127 -3.91 -10.70 -17.70
C ASP A 127 -4.15 -11.20 -16.28
N ASN A 128 -3.17 -11.90 -15.72
CA ASN A 128 -3.24 -12.40 -14.35
C ASN A 128 -3.57 -11.26 -13.36
N GLY A 129 -4.54 -11.50 -12.49
CA GLY A 129 -4.88 -10.59 -11.40
C GLY A 129 -6.30 -10.69 -10.89
N TYR A 130 -6.65 -9.74 -10.04
CA TYR A 130 -7.98 -9.57 -9.45
C TYR A 130 -8.69 -8.41 -10.16
N TYR A 131 -9.94 -8.61 -10.55
CA TYR A 131 -10.69 -7.62 -11.33
C TYR A 131 -11.71 -6.93 -10.43
N ILE A 132 -11.58 -5.62 -10.27
CA ILE A 132 -12.41 -4.81 -9.36
C ILE A 132 -13.17 -3.74 -10.15
N LYS A 133 -14.49 -3.67 -9.97
CA LYS A 133 -15.34 -2.62 -10.55
C LYS A 133 -15.41 -1.41 -9.62
N TYR A 134 -15.03 -0.23 -10.10
CA TYR A 134 -15.10 1.03 -9.37
C TYR A 134 -15.57 2.15 -10.31
N LYS A 135 -16.61 2.91 -9.91
CA LYS A 135 -17.21 4.00 -10.71
C LYS A 135 -17.47 3.65 -12.19
N GLY A 136 -17.95 2.44 -12.45
CA GLY A 136 -18.25 1.95 -13.81
C GLY A 136 -17.04 1.46 -14.61
N LYS A 137 -15.81 1.64 -14.10
CA LYS A 137 -14.56 1.15 -14.70
C LYS A 137 -14.15 -0.20 -14.09
N VAL A 138 -13.41 -1.00 -14.84
CA VAL A 138 -12.82 -2.25 -14.35
C VAL A 138 -11.32 -2.06 -14.15
N ILE A 139 -10.82 -2.43 -12.97
CA ILE A 139 -9.45 -2.24 -12.53
C ILE A 139 -8.84 -3.62 -12.29
N ARG A 140 -7.75 -3.94 -12.99
CA ARG A 140 -6.93 -5.11 -12.70
C ARG A 140 -5.95 -4.79 -11.58
N LEU A 141 -5.99 -5.60 -10.53
CA LEU A 141 -5.17 -5.46 -9.34
C LEU A 141 -4.22 -6.64 -9.19
N ASN A 142 -2.96 -6.36 -8.86
CA ASN A 142 -1.92 -7.35 -8.64
C ASN A 142 -1.10 -7.02 -7.39
N ILE A 143 -0.61 -8.05 -6.72
CA ILE A 143 0.41 -7.93 -5.68
C ILE A 143 1.65 -8.66 -6.19
N LEU A 144 2.79 -7.97 -6.25
CA LEU A 144 4.04 -8.57 -6.65
C LEU A 144 4.81 -8.99 -5.40
N LEU A 145 5.40 -10.17 -5.45
CA LEU A 145 6.42 -10.60 -4.50
C LEU A 145 7.73 -9.96 -4.97
N GLU A 146 8.49 -9.39 -4.04
CA GLU A 146 9.90 -9.11 -4.31
C GLU A 146 10.66 -10.42 -4.07
N GLU A 147 11.54 -10.77 -5.01
CA GLU A 147 12.43 -11.94 -4.91
C GLU A 147 13.70 -11.58 -4.13
#